data_AF-A0ABD6ATB9-F1
#
_entry.id   AF-A0ABD6ATB9-F1
#
_cell.length_a   1.000
_cell.length_b   1.000
_cell.length_c   1.000
_cell.angle_alpha   90.00
_cell.angle_beta   90.00
_cell.angle_gamma   90.00
#
_symmetry.space_group_name_H-M   'P 1'
#
loop_
_entity.id
_entity.type
_entity.pdbx_description
1 polymer ?
#
loop_
_entity_poly.entity_id
_entity_poly.type
_entity_poly.pdbx_seq_one_letter_code
_entity_poly.pdbx_strand_id
1 'polypeptide(L)'
;MTTKHLNAYPTTEAAARWSETADALDMGTSEFICAMVEAGLKKFDATTDPDDRDLTADVLREQRDDARDEADRLRARVRALEDRLADTDAAATYQYVLAQPGASFADVLGYVRDTSVERVPAHIDAAVADGVIRATADGGETYYHPVRDHDHDGDENNYSDGFGVGLPYYTEGGRE
;
A
#
# COMPACT_ATOMS: atom_id res chain seq x y z
N MET A 1 58.44 -21.88 -5.76
CA MET A 1 57.56 -20.74 -6.07
C MET A 1 58.43 -19.61 -6.58
N THR A 2 58.10 -19.04 -7.75
CA THR A 2 58.84 -17.90 -8.32
C THR A 2 58.25 -16.62 -7.76
N THR A 3 58.97 -15.93 -6.87
CA THR A 3 58.58 -14.63 -6.32
C THR A 3 58.94 -13.52 -7.32
N LYS A 4 57.97 -12.67 -7.68
CA LYS A 4 58.20 -11.44 -8.44
C LYS A 4 58.15 -10.26 -7.48
N HIS A 5 59.14 -9.38 -7.55
CA HIS A 5 59.15 -8.15 -6.76
C HIS A 5 58.23 -7.12 -7.39
N LEU A 6 57.24 -6.67 -6.62
CA LEU A 6 56.35 -5.56 -6.94
C LEU A 6 56.48 -4.53 -5.83
N ASN A 7 56.64 -3.25 -6.19
CA ASN A 7 56.70 -2.17 -5.23
C ASN A 7 55.37 -1.42 -5.24
N ALA A 8 54.79 -1.22 -4.06
CA ALA A 8 53.65 -0.33 -3.84
C ALA A 8 54.08 0.83 -2.95
N TYR A 9 53.49 2.01 -3.17
CA TYR A 9 53.75 3.22 -2.39
C TYR A 9 52.48 3.63 -1.63
N PRO A 10 52.18 3.00 -0.47
CA PRO A 10 51.04 3.40 0.34
C PRO A 10 51.28 4.73 1.04
N THR A 11 50.20 5.35 1.50
CA THR A 11 50.30 6.47 2.45
C THR A 11 50.87 5.99 3.77
N THR A 12 51.50 6.89 4.54
CA THR A 12 52.10 6.57 5.84
C THR A 12 51.07 6.01 6.82
N GLU A 13 49.84 6.54 6.81
CA GLU A 13 48.74 6.07 7.65
C GLU A 13 48.28 4.65 7.27
N ALA A 14 48.18 4.36 5.97
CA ALA A 14 47.84 3.02 5.50
C ALA A 14 48.93 2.00 5.87
N ALA A 15 50.20 2.37 5.70
CA ALA A 15 51.33 1.52 6.08
C ALA A 15 51.35 1.20 7.58
N ALA A 16 51.10 2.19 8.44
CA ALA A 16 51.03 1.98 9.89
C ALA A 16 49.89 1.03 10.28
N ARG A 17 48.68 1.26 9.73
CA ARG A 17 47.50 0.44 9.99
C ARG A 17 47.69 -1.02 9.54
N TRP A 18 48.29 -1.22 8.37
CA TRP A 18 48.57 -2.56 7.87
C TRP A 18 49.65 -3.26 8.68
N SER A 19 50.66 -2.54 9.17
CA SER A 19 51.66 -3.10 10.08
C SER A 19 51.01 -3.59 11.37
N GLU A 20 50.20 -2.76 12.01
CA GLU A 20 49.50 -3.13 13.26
C GLU A 20 48.58 -4.33 13.07
N THR A 21 47.89 -4.40 11.93
CA THR A 21 47.00 -5.52 11.61
C THR A 21 47.80 -6.80 11.31
N ALA A 22 48.94 -6.69 10.63
CA ALA A 22 49.81 -7.81 10.35
C ALA A 22 50.42 -8.38 11.64
N ASP A 23 50.85 -7.51 12.55
CA ASP A 23 51.36 -7.89 13.87
C ASP A 23 50.28 -8.60 14.70
N ALA A 24 49.03 -8.12 14.66
CA ALA A 24 47.90 -8.77 15.32
C ALA A 24 47.58 -10.17 14.77
N LEU A 25 47.98 -10.45 13.53
CA LEU A 25 47.79 -11.73 12.84
C LEU A 25 49.06 -12.60 12.80
N ASP A 26 50.11 -12.21 13.53
CA ASP A 26 51.41 -12.91 13.58
C ASP A 26 52.02 -13.15 12.18
N MET A 27 51.91 -12.16 11.29
CA MET A 27 52.41 -12.25 9.91
C MET A 27 53.19 -10.99 9.51
N GLY A 28 54.07 -11.12 8.51
CA GLY A 28 54.82 -9.98 8.00
C GLY A 28 53.93 -9.00 7.22
N THR A 29 54.21 -7.70 7.28
CA THR A 29 53.41 -6.68 6.58
C THR A 29 53.30 -6.93 5.07
N SER A 30 54.38 -7.37 4.43
CA SER A 30 54.37 -7.73 3.00
C SER A 30 53.50 -8.95 2.71
N GLU A 31 53.47 -9.93 3.61
CA GLU A 31 52.64 -11.13 3.50
C GLU A 31 51.17 -10.77 3.69
N PHE A 32 50.86 -9.92 4.67
CA PHE A 32 49.52 -9.36 4.88
C PHE A 32 49.01 -8.60 3.65
N ILE A 33 49.85 -7.74 3.04
CA ILE A 33 49.49 -7.01 1.82
C ILE A 33 49.22 -7.96 0.66
N CYS A 34 50.09 -8.97 0.45
CA CYS A 34 49.86 -9.98 -0.58
C CYS A 34 48.54 -10.73 -0.33
N ALA A 35 48.27 -11.17 0.90
CA ALA A 35 47.05 -11.85 1.27
C ALA A 35 45.80 -10.97 1.06
N MET A 36 45.88 -9.68 1.39
CA MET A 36 44.81 -8.71 1.17
C MET A 36 44.55 -8.47 -0.33
N VAL A 37 45.61 -8.36 -1.15
CA VAL A 37 45.50 -8.22 -2.61
C VAL A 37 44.93 -9.48 -3.24
N GLU A 38 45.39 -10.66 -2.82
CA GLU A 38 44.85 -11.95 -3.26
C GLU A 38 43.38 -12.14 -2.83
N ALA A 39 43.04 -11.74 -1.61
CA ALA A 39 41.66 -11.78 -1.11
C ALA A 39 40.78 -10.76 -1.83
N GLY A 40 41.29 -9.57 -2.10
CA GLY A 40 40.62 -8.55 -2.92
C GLY A 40 40.33 -9.08 -4.32
N LEU A 41 41.32 -9.65 -5.00
CA LEU A 41 41.15 -10.28 -6.30
C LEU A 41 40.14 -11.44 -6.27
N LYS A 42 40.12 -12.26 -5.20
CA LYS A 42 39.09 -13.29 -5.01
C LYS A 42 37.68 -12.74 -4.80
N LYS A 43 37.53 -11.54 -4.23
CA LYS A 43 36.23 -10.85 -4.10
C LYS A 43 35.79 -10.16 -5.39
N PHE A 44 36.74 -9.86 -6.27
CA PHE A 44 36.50 -9.33 -7.62
C PHE A 44 36.41 -10.41 -8.70
N ASP A 45 36.54 -11.68 -8.34
CA ASP A 45 36.14 -12.82 -9.17
C ASP A 45 34.60 -13.04 -9.14
N ALA A 46 33.85 -11.95 -8.95
CA ALA A 46 32.51 -11.88 -9.50
C ALA A 46 32.71 -11.72 -11.02
N THR A 47 33.03 -12.83 -11.68
CA THR A 47 32.88 -12.96 -13.12
C THR A 47 31.39 -12.79 -13.42
N THR A 48 30.94 -11.53 -13.50
CA THR A 48 29.71 -11.26 -14.24
C THR A 48 30.03 -11.68 -15.66
N ASP A 49 29.48 -12.82 -16.06
CA ASP A 49 29.55 -13.27 -17.44
C ASP A 49 28.92 -12.15 -18.29
N PRO A 50 29.65 -11.48 -19.19
CA PRO A 50 29.05 -10.49 -20.07
C PRO A 50 27.94 -11.08 -20.97
N ASP A 51 27.84 -12.42 -21.05
CA ASP A 51 26.74 -13.13 -21.71
C ASP A 51 25.58 -13.50 -20.75
N ASP A 52 25.63 -13.05 -19.48
CA ASP A 52 24.52 -13.21 -18.54
C ASP A 52 23.34 -12.35 -19.02
N ARG A 53 22.39 -13.00 -19.68
CA ARG A 53 21.30 -12.34 -20.41
C ARG A 53 20.50 -11.40 -19.51
N ASP A 54 20.41 -11.73 -18.23
CA ASP A 54 19.67 -10.99 -17.20
C ASP A 54 20.33 -9.64 -16.83
N LEU A 55 21.58 -9.42 -17.25
CA LEU A 55 22.37 -8.21 -16.99
C LEU A 55 22.62 -7.37 -18.25
N THR A 56 21.99 -7.76 -19.37
CA THR A 56 22.04 -6.96 -20.60
C THR A 56 21.35 -5.62 -20.35
N ALA A 57 21.91 -4.53 -20.90
CA ALA A 57 21.37 -3.17 -20.71
C ALA A 57 19.88 -3.03 -21.11
N ASP A 58 19.41 -3.84 -22.05
CA ASP A 58 18.01 -3.86 -22.47
C ASP A 58 17.09 -4.54 -21.45
N VAL A 59 17.53 -5.68 -20.88
CA VAL A 59 16.80 -6.37 -19.80
C VAL A 59 16.71 -5.49 -18.54
N LEU A 60 17.78 -4.76 -18.22
CA LEU A 60 17.75 -3.82 -17.09
C LEU A 60 16.82 -2.62 -17.33
N ARG A 61 16.65 -2.19 -18.58
CA ARG A 61 15.67 -1.13 -18.92
C ARG A 61 14.25 -1.67 -18.81
N GLU A 62 14.00 -2.87 -19.30
CA GLU A 62 12.71 -3.56 -19.20
C GLU A 62 12.32 -3.74 -17.73
N GLN A 63 13.21 -4.30 -16.90
CA GLN A 63 12.97 -4.44 -15.46
C GLN A 63 12.71 -3.11 -14.76
N ARG A 64 13.44 -2.05 -15.13
CA ARG A 64 13.21 -0.70 -14.59
C ARG A 64 11.84 -0.18 -14.99
N ASP A 65 11.47 -0.35 -16.25
CA ASP A 65 10.21 0.16 -16.79
C ASP A 65 9.02 -0.61 -16.20
N ASP A 66 9.14 -1.94 -16.06
CA ASP A 66 8.17 -2.78 -15.34
C ASP A 66 7.99 -2.35 -13.88
N ALA A 67 9.11 -2.12 -13.17
CA ALA A 67 9.07 -1.65 -11.79
C ALA A 67 8.44 -0.26 -11.66
N ARG A 68 8.69 0.62 -12.63
CA ARG A 68 8.09 1.95 -12.69
C ARG A 68 6.58 1.86 -12.94
N ASP A 69 6.17 1.05 -13.90
CA ASP A 69 4.77 0.85 -14.26
C ASP A 69 3.99 0.27 -13.07
N GLU A 70 4.57 -0.69 -12.36
CA GLU A 70 3.97 -1.23 -11.14
C GLU A 70 3.88 -0.18 -10.03
N ALA A 71 4.93 0.61 -9.81
CA ALA A 71 4.88 1.70 -8.83
C ALA A 71 3.80 2.74 -9.17
N ASP A 72 3.64 3.08 -10.44
CA ASP A 72 2.64 4.04 -10.90
C ASP A 72 1.22 3.47 -10.79
N ARG A 73 1.01 2.17 -11.10
CA ARG A 73 -0.25 1.46 -10.83
C ARG A 73 -0.62 1.48 -9.35
N LEU A 74 0.33 1.15 -8.47
CA LEU A 74 0.09 1.12 -7.03
C LEU A 74 -0.24 2.52 -6.48
N ARG A 75 0.48 3.56 -6.93
CA ARG A 75 0.16 4.96 -6.54
C ARG A 75 -1.22 5.38 -7.01
N ALA A 76 -1.61 5.02 -8.24
CA ALA A 76 -2.95 5.30 -8.74
C ALA A 76 -4.02 4.60 -7.90
N ARG A 77 -3.79 3.34 -7.51
CA ARG A 77 -4.68 2.60 -6.62
C ARG A 77 -4.79 3.24 -5.23
N VAL A 78 -3.66 3.65 -4.64
CA VAL A 78 -3.65 4.34 -3.34
C VAL A 78 -4.46 5.63 -3.42
N ARG A 79 -4.26 6.45 -4.45
CA ARG A 79 -5.04 7.67 -4.66
C ARG A 79 -6.54 7.39 -4.78
N ALA A 80 -6.93 6.40 -5.58
CA ALA A 80 -8.34 6.03 -5.71
C ALA A 80 -8.96 5.59 -4.37
N LEU A 81 -8.18 4.91 -3.52
CA LEU A 81 -8.62 4.52 -2.17
C LEU A 81 -8.67 5.73 -1.22
N GLU A 82 -7.70 6.65 -1.31
CA GLU A 82 -7.67 7.89 -0.55
C GLU A 82 -8.84 8.80 -0.90
N ASP A 83 -9.16 8.96 -2.19
CA ASP A 83 -10.30 9.71 -2.68
C ASP A 83 -11.61 9.13 -2.13
N ARG A 84 -11.78 7.80 -2.23
CA ARG A 84 -12.95 7.10 -1.68
C ARG A 84 -13.05 7.25 -0.16
N LEU A 85 -11.92 7.27 0.56
CA LEU A 85 -11.90 7.50 2.00
C LEU A 85 -12.23 8.96 2.35
N ALA A 86 -11.70 9.91 1.59
CA ALA A 86 -11.93 11.34 1.77
C ALA A 86 -13.40 11.71 1.59
N ASP A 87 -14.12 11.00 0.71
CA ASP A 87 -15.55 11.19 0.47
C ASP A 87 -16.44 10.68 1.63
N THR A 88 -15.87 10.01 2.65
CA THR A 88 -16.64 9.55 3.81
C THR A 88 -16.98 10.67 4.78
N ASP A 89 -18.16 10.60 5.40
CA ASP A 89 -18.59 11.57 6.42
C ASP A 89 -17.66 11.57 7.65
N ALA A 90 -17.03 10.44 7.95
CA ALA A 90 -16.02 10.33 9.02
C ALA A 90 -14.75 11.12 8.67
N ALA A 91 -14.25 11.01 7.44
CA ALA A 91 -13.09 11.78 6.99
C ALA A 91 -13.38 13.28 6.97
N ALA A 92 -14.55 13.68 6.48
CA ALA A 92 -14.99 15.07 6.49
C ALA A 92 -15.08 15.64 7.92
N THR A 93 -15.62 14.86 8.86
CA THR A 93 -15.67 15.21 10.29
C THR A 93 -14.27 15.42 10.85
N TYR A 94 -13.35 14.50 10.56
CA TYR A 94 -11.97 14.59 11.03
C TYR A 94 -11.25 15.83 10.49
N GLN A 95 -11.38 16.10 9.19
CA GLN A 95 -10.80 17.29 8.55
C GLN A 95 -11.35 18.59 9.13
N TYR A 96 -12.66 18.65 9.39
CA TYR A 96 -13.29 19.81 10.03
C TYR A 96 -12.73 20.06 11.44
N VAL A 97 -12.59 19.02 12.26
CA VAL A 97 -12.03 19.14 13.62
C VAL A 97 -10.55 19.54 13.59
N LEU A 98 -9.77 19.05 12.63
CA LEU A 98 -8.38 19.48 12.43
C LEU A 98 -8.28 20.95 12.00
N ALA A 99 -9.16 21.39 11.10
CA ALA A 99 -9.19 22.77 10.61
C ALA A 99 -9.69 23.75 11.69
N GLN A 100 -10.58 23.30 12.59
CA GLN A 100 -11.13 24.10 13.67
C GLN A 100 -10.98 23.40 15.03
N PRO A 101 -9.76 23.39 15.61
CA PRO A 101 -9.51 22.80 16.91
C PRO A 101 -10.39 23.47 17.99
N GLY A 102 -11.09 22.64 18.78
CA GLY A 102 -12.00 23.12 19.83
C GLY A 102 -13.44 23.36 19.37
N ALA A 103 -13.80 22.97 18.15
CA ALA A 103 -15.20 22.91 17.71
C ALA A 103 -16.07 22.10 18.69
N SER A 104 -17.26 22.60 19.00
CA SER A 104 -18.20 21.88 19.85
C SER A 104 -18.87 20.74 19.07
N PHE A 105 -19.49 19.81 19.78
CA PHE A 105 -20.29 18.76 19.16
C PHE A 105 -21.42 19.33 18.26
N ALA A 106 -22.03 20.45 18.67
CA ALA A 106 -23.08 21.10 17.89
C ALA A 106 -22.54 21.68 16.57
N ASP A 107 -21.33 22.25 16.59
CA ASP A 107 -20.68 22.78 15.38
C ASP A 107 -20.34 21.67 14.39
N VAL A 108 -19.81 20.54 14.90
CA VAL A 108 -19.52 19.36 14.10
C VAL A 108 -20.80 18.77 13.50
N LEU A 109 -21.87 18.64 14.31
CA LEU A 109 -23.15 18.13 13.83
C LEU A 109 -23.77 19.01 12.75
N GLY A 110 -23.69 20.34 12.91
CA GLY A 110 -24.13 21.31 11.91
C GLY A 110 -23.35 21.15 10.61
N TYR A 111 -22.02 21.12 10.69
CA TYR A 111 -21.16 20.92 9.53
C TYR A 111 -21.45 19.61 8.79
N VAL A 112 -21.59 18.50 9.50
CA VAL A 112 -21.93 17.20 8.89
C VAL A 112 -23.28 17.30 8.20
N ARG A 113 -24.31 17.83 8.86
CA ARG A 113 -25.64 17.98 8.25
C ARG A 113 -25.60 18.80 6.96
N ASP A 114 -24.88 19.91 6.96
CA ASP A 114 -24.83 20.83 5.83
C ASP A 114 -24.02 20.26 4.66
N THR A 115 -23.01 19.44 4.95
CA THR A 115 -22.11 18.90 3.92
C THR A 115 -22.42 17.47 3.49
N SER A 116 -23.12 16.68 4.31
CA SER A 116 -23.52 15.31 3.97
C SER A 116 -24.52 15.29 2.83
N VAL A 117 -25.40 16.29 2.69
CA VAL A 117 -26.39 16.35 1.60
C VAL A 117 -25.71 16.31 0.22
N GLU A 118 -24.56 16.96 0.07
CA GLU A 118 -23.77 16.96 -1.17
C GLU A 118 -23.09 15.61 -1.44
N ARG A 119 -22.83 14.81 -0.38
CA ARG A 119 -22.15 13.51 -0.45
C ARG A 119 -23.09 12.31 -0.53
N VAL A 120 -24.35 12.46 -0.12
CA VAL A 120 -25.37 11.40 -0.18
C VAL A 120 -25.46 10.73 -1.56
N PRO A 121 -25.43 11.45 -2.70
CA PRO A 121 -25.42 10.81 -4.02
C PRO A 121 -24.25 9.85 -4.23
N ALA A 122 -23.02 10.24 -3.83
CA ALA A 122 -21.84 9.39 -3.95
C ALA A 122 -21.92 8.15 -3.05
N HIS A 123 -22.47 8.30 -1.83
CA HIS A 123 -22.72 7.17 -0.92
C HIS A 123 -23.74 6.19 -1.49
N ILE A 124 -24.80 6.71 -2.11
CA ILE A 124 -25.83 5.91 -2.77
C ILE A 124 -25.24 5.18 -3.98
N ASP A 125 -24.49 5.87 -4.84
CA ASP A 125 -23.87 5.28 -6.02
C ASP A 125 -22.87 4.18 -5.64
N ALA A 126 -22.08 4.39 -4.59
CA ALA A 126 -21.19 3.37 -4.04
C ALA A 126 -21.97 2.15 -3.53
N ALA A 127 -23.05 2.37 -2.76
CA ALA A 127 -23.86 1.27 -2.25
C ALA A 127 -24.63 0.51 -3.35
N VAL A 128 -24.98 1.16 -4.46
CA VAL A 128 -25.52 0.51 -5.67
C VAL A 128 -24.45 -0.32 -6.38
N ALA A 129 -23.25 0.25 -6.56
CA ALA A 129 -22.13 -0.45 -7.20
C ALA A 129 -21.67 -1.68 -6.40
N ASP A 130 -21.71 -1.59 -5.07
CA ASP A 130 -21.36 -2.67 -4.16
C ASP A 130 -22.49 -3.71 -4.01
N GLY A 131 -23.65 -3.50 -4.67
CA GLY A 131 -24.77 -4.44 -4.68
C GLY A 131 -25.53 -4.52 -3.36
N VAL A 132 -25.34 -3.56 -2.46
CA VAL A 132 -26.03 -3.49 -1.15
C VAL A 132 -27.45 -2.97 -1.32
N ILE A 133 -27.63 -2.00 -2.21
CA ILE A 133 -28.92 -1.42 -2.56
C ILE A 133 -29.13 -1.44 -4.08
N ARG A 134 -30.40 -1.45 -4.51
CA ARG A 134 -30.80 -1.33 -5.92
C ARG A 134 -31.61 -0.07 -6.13
N ALA A 135 -31.42 0.57 -7.27
CA ALA A 135 -32.22 1.70 -7.72
C ALA A 135 -33.32 1.23 -8.68
N THR A 136 -34.56 1.68 -8.47
CA THR A 136 -35.71 1.44 -9.36
C THR A 136 -36.32 2.77 -9.74
N ALA A 137 -36.56 2.99 -11.04
CA ALA A 137 -37.25 4.17 -11.53
C ALA A 137 -38.74 3.88 -11.71
N ASP A 138 -39.60 4.65 -11.05
CA ASP A 138 -41.06 4.61 -11.25
C ASP A 138 -41.61 6.05 -11.26
N GLY A 139 -42.51 6.35 -12.19
CA GLY A 139 -43.17 7.66 -12.27
C GLY A 139 -42.26 8.88 -12.47
N GLY A 140 -40.99 8.70 -12.84
CA GLY A 140 -40.00 9.78 -12.94
C GLY A 140 -39.20 10.04 -11.65
N GLU A 141 -39.44 9.24 -10.60
CA GLU A 141 -38.68 9.26 -9.35
C GLU A 141 -37.81 8.00 -9.23
N THR A 142 -36.69 8.11 -8.53
CA THR A 142 -35.80 6.97 -8.24
C THR A 142 -35.97 6.55 -6.79
N TYR A 143 -36.30 5.26 -6.60
CA TYR A 143 -36.46 4.63 -5.29
C TYR A 143 -35.30 3.67 -5.04
N TYR A 144 -34.82 3.63 -3.80
CA TYR A 144 -33.70 2.77 -3.40
C TYR A 144 -34.18 1.69 -2.43
N HIS A 145 -33.79 0.44 -2.69
CA HIS A 145 -34.19 -0.72 -1.90
C HIS A 145 -32.97 -1.57 -1.53
N PRO A 146 -32.93 -2.22 -0.34
CA PRO A 146 -31.87 -3.18 -0.04
C PRO A 146 -31.96 -4.39 -0.98
N VAL A 147 -30.81 -4.90 -1.42
CA VAL A 147 -30.74 -6.21 -2.09
C VAL A 147 -30.85 -7.28 -1.01
N ARG A 148 -31.82 -8.20 -1.13
CA ARG A 148 -31.97 -9.34 -0.22
C ARG A 148 -31.20 -10.53 -0.81
N ASP A 149 -30.53 -11.32 0.03
CA ASP A 149 -29.73 -12.51 -0.35
C ASP A 149 -30.49 -13.63 -1.11
N HIS A 150 -31.76 -13.42 -1.48
CA HIS A 150 -32.60 -14.43 -2.13
C HIS A 150 -32.66 -14.34 -3.66
N ASP A 151 -31.91 -13.43 -4.30
CA ASP A 151 -31.92 -13.30 -5.75
C ASP A 151 -30.74 -14.05 -6.44
N HIS A 152 -30.12 -15.03 -5.76
CA HIS A 152 -29.17 -15.97 -6.37
C HIS A 152 -29.91 -17.28 -6.75
N ASP A 153 -29.95 -17.57 -8.05
CA ASP A 153 -30.72 -18.61 -8.76
C ASP A 153 -30.97 -19.94 -8.04
N GLY A 154 -32.21 -20.47 -8.16
CA GLY A 154 -32.49 -21.85 -7.81
C GLY A 154 -33.96 -22.26 -7.95
N ASP A 155 -34.23 -23.03 -9.00
CA ASP A 155 -35.21 -24.11 -9.14
C ASP A 155 -36.36 -24.28 -8.14
N GLU A 156 -37.51 -24.64 -8.72
CA GLU A 156 -38.67 -25.27 -8.10
C GLU A 156 -38.30 -26.27 -6.98
N ASN A 157 -38.69 -25.99 -5.73
CA ASN A 157 -39.61 -26.84 -4.95
C ASN A 157 -39.72 -26.42 -3.48
N ASN A 158 -40.95 -26.06 -3.10
CA ASN A 158 -41.67 -26.47 -1.90
C ASN A 158 -40.88 -26.67 -0.58
N TYR A 159 -40.89 -25.65 0.28
CA TYR A 159 -41.18 -25.88 1.70
C TYR A 159 -42.15 -24.79 2.19
N SER A 160 -43.35 -25.25 2.49
CA SER A 160 -44.26 -24.59 3.41
C SER A 160 -43.69 -24.69 4.83
N ASP A 161 -43.92 -23.60 5.58
CA ASP A 161 -44.26 -23.59 7.00
C ASP A 161 -43.38 -22.70 7.91
N GLY A 162 -44.09 -21.87 8.69
CA GLY A 162 -43.69 -21.37 10.00
C GLY A 162 -42.49 -20.43 10.12
N PHE A 163 -42.76 -19.12 10.25
CA PHE A 163 -42.61 -18.35 11.51
C PHE A 163 -42.39 -16.86 11.21
N GLY A 164 -43.45 -16.08 11.38
CA GLY A 164 -43.39 -14.63 11.36
C GLY A 164 -42.70 -14.08 12.60
N VAL A 165 -41.76 -13.16 12.40
CA VAL A 165 -41.29 -12.25 13.44
C VAL A 165 -41.51 -10.84 12.93
N GLY A 166 -42.64 -10.26 13.33
CA GLY A 166 -42.95 -8.85 13.10
C GLY A 166 -42.11 -7.99 14.05
N LEU A 167 -41.39 -7.01 13.49
CA LEU A 167 -40.81 -5.92 14.27
C LEU A 167 -41.89 -4.85 14.53
N PRO A 168 -42.04 -4.35 15.77
CA PRO A 168 -43.10 -3.41 16.12
C PRO A 168 -42.74 -1.97 15.68
N TYR A 169 -43.71 -1.31 15.04
CA TYR A 169 -43.72 0.12 14.80
C TYR A 169 -43.99 0.86 16.12
N TYR A 170 -43.09 1.76 16.53
CA TYR A 170 -43.37 2.71 17.61
C TYR A 170 -44.38 3.74 17.09
N THR A 171 -45.55 3.80 17.73
CA THR A 171 -46.47 4.93 17.65
C THR A 171 -46.49 5.59 19.03
N GLU A 172 -45.83 6.75 19.17
CA GLU A 172 -45.97 7.58 20.36
C GLU A 172 -47.33 8.29 20.30
N GLY A 173 -48.29 7.77 21.06
CA GLY A 173 -49.52 8.46 21.42
C GLY A 173 -49.30 9.30 22.67
N GLY A 174 -49.54 10.60 22.57
CA GLY A 174 -49.73 11.47 23.72
C GLY A 174 -51.06 11.23 24.45
N ARG A 175 -51.09 11.66 25.71
CA ARG A 175 -52.24 12.12 26.53
C ARG A 175 -51.62 12.70 27.82
N GLU A 176 -51.80 13.99 28.09
CA GLU A 176 -52.91 14.56 28.89
C GLU A 176 -53.04 13.96 30.29
#